data_AF-A0A2H1L8X5-F1
#
_entry.id   AF-A0A2H1L8X5-F1
#
_cell.length_a   1.000
_cell.length_b   1.000
_cell.length_c   1.000
_cell.angle_alpha   90.00
_cell.angle_beta   90.00
_cell.angle_gamma   90.00
#
_symmetry.space_group_name_H-M   'P 1'
#
loop_
_entity.id
_entity.type
_entity.pdbx_description
1 polymer ?
#
loop_
_entity_poly.entity_id
_entity_poly.type
_entity_poly.pdbx_seq_one_letter_code
_entity_poly.pdbx_strand_id
1 'polypeptide(L)'
;MTDNGKDNKQPSTGTDASSSNGPLWWEGELKLRSRIAMGLGGSENIQRQHARGQLTARERLDCLVDEGSWREVGLFTGKMKYDDQHGLIDGSPANAIAGTGTIEQRDVAVSAEDFTVRGGSSESTSPEKWQYIERYALEYRIPIIRLVETAGGSINLLKQSSGTKIPGYTGWPLGGLLGTVPVIGIAMGAAAGLGAVRVVASHFSVMVAGSSYVFAGGPAVVKPGVGQEIDKEELGGASVHAR
;
A
#
# COMPACT_ATOMS: atom_id res chain seq x y z
N MET A 1 -15.69 -20.36 -54.94
CA MET A 1 -16.48 -19.30 -54.28
C MET A 1 -17.08 -19.93 -53.04
N THR A 2 -16.74 -19.65 -51.79
CA THR A 2 -16.01 -18.57 -51.09
C THR A 2 -15.43 -19.21 -49.80
N ASP A 3 -14.14 -19.08 -49.55
CA ASP A 3 -13.53 -18.23 -48.50
C ASP A 3 -14.02 -18.51 -47.07
N ASN A 4 -13.14 -19.10 -46.25
CA ASN A 4 -13.27 -19.28 -44.80
C ASN A 4 -11.93 -18.86 -44.16
N GLY A 5 -11.65 -17.56 -44.16
CA GLY A 5 -10.56 -16.97 -43.38
C GLY A 5 -10.94 -16.78 -41.91
N LYS A 6 -10.38 -17.60 -41.02
CA LYS A 6 -10.17 -17.25 -39.61
C LYS A 6 -8.76 -17.68 -39.21
N ASP A 7 -7.82 -16.75 -39.31
CA ASP A 7 -6.48 -16.85 -38.77
C ASP A 7 -6.53 -16.86 -37.24
N ASN A 8 -6.54 -18.07 -36.68
CA ASN A 8 -6.37 -18.28 -35.24
C ASN A 8 -4.87 -18.42 -34.94
N LYS A 9 -4.15 -17.30 -34.81
CA LYS A 9 -2.77 -17.32 -34.31
C LYS A 9 -2.79 -17.51 -32.79
N GLN A 10 -2.53 -18.75 -32.36
CA GLN A 10 -2.16 -19.05 -30.97
C GLN A 10 -0.91 -18.24 -30.58
N PRO A 11 -0.81 -17.72 -29.34
CA PRO A 11 0.42 -17.14 -28.85
C PRO A 11 1.51 -18.21 -28.81
N SER A 12 2.65 -17.94 -29.45
CA SER A 12 3.79 -18.85 -29.53
C SER A 12 4.34 -19.13 -28.13
N THR A 13 4.04 -20.32 -27.62
CA THR A 13 4.66 -20.87 -26.43
C THR A 13 6.07 -21.33 -26.76
N GLY A 14 7.08 -20.67 -26.18
CA GLY A 14 8.43 -21.21 -26.01
C GLY A 14 9.33 -21.12 -27.23
N THR A 15 10.15 -20.08 -27.29
CA THR A 15 11.45 -20.12 -27.97
C THR A 15 12.54 -20.19 -26.92
N ASP A 16 13.44 -21.14 -27.10
CA ASP A 16 14.60 -21.45 -26.24
C ASP A 16 15.34 -20.20 -25.78
N ALA A 17 15.45 -20.03 -24.46
CA ALA A 17 16.11 -18.90 -23.81
C ALA A 17 17.65 -19.03 -23.78
N SER A 18 18.26 -19.84 -24.66
CA SER A 18 19.67 -20.25 -24.52
C SER A 18 20.62 -19.73 -25.60
N SER A 19 20.20 -18.83 -26.50
CA SER A 19 21.12 -18.34 -27.55
C SER A 19 20.88 -16.91 -28.05
N SER A 20 20.87 -15.91 -27.17
CA SER A 20 21.06 -14.52 -27.58
C SER A 20 22.14 -13.83 -26.75
N ASN A 21 23.24 -13.43 -27.38
CA ASN A 21 24.35 -12.64 -26.79
C ASN A 21 23.97 -11.17 -26.50
N GLY A 22 22.68 -10.88 -26.30
CA GLY A 22 22.16 -9.55 -25.96
C GLY A 22 21.31 -9.62 -24.69
N PRO A 23 21.14 -8.50 -23.96
CA PRO A 23 20.34 -8.49 -22.74
C PRO A 23 18.92 -8.95 -23.07
N LEU A 24 18.43 -9.91 -22.29
CA LEU A 24 17.10 -10.47 -22.50
C LEU A 24 16.05 -9.37 -22.29
N TRP A 25 14.96 -9.37 -23.07
CA TRP A 25 13.93 -8.32 -23.01
C TRP A 25 13.39 -8.10 -21.59
N TRP A 26 13.28 -9.18 -20.81
CA TRP A 26 12.79 -9.15 -19.43
C TRP A 26 13.76 -8.43 -18.48
N GLU A 27 15.07 -8.38 -18.76
CA GLU A 27 16.03 -7.66 -17.90
C GLU A 27 15.78 -6.16 -17.92
N GLY A 28 15.49 -5.60 -19.11
CA GLY A 28 15.15 -4.19 -19.27
C GLY A 28 13.85 -3.85 -18.54
N GLU A 29 12.84 -4.73 -18.68
CA GLU A 29 11.56 -4.58 -18.01
C GLU A 29 11.70 -4.66 -16.48
N LEU A 30 12.43 -5.65 -15.95
CA LEU A 30 12.68 -5.77 -14.51
C LEU A 30 13.36 -4.52 -13.95
N LYS A 31 14.36 -3.97 -14.65
CA LYS A 31 15.02 -2.71 -14.24
C LYS A 31 14.04 -1.54 -14.21
N LEU A 32 13.16 -1.43 -15.21
CA LEU A 32 12.14 -0.37 -15.24
C LEU A 32 11.10 -0.54 -14.12
N ARG A 33 10.60 -1.76 -13.88
CA ARG A 33 9.68 -2.04 -12.77
C ARG A 33 10.30 -1.72 -11.42
N SER A 34 11.58 -2.06 -11.21
CA SER A 34 12.32 -1.69 -9.99
C SER A 34 12.42 -0.18 -9.83
N ARG A 35 12.71 0.58 -10.90
CA ARG A 35 12.73 2.05 -10.84
C ARG A 35 11.36 2.63 -10.50
N ILE A 36 10.28 2.12 -11.08
CA ILE A 36 8.90 2.55 -10.78
C ILE A 36 8.55 2.24 -9.31
N ALA A 37 8.86 1.04 -8.83
CA ALA A 37 8.56 0.61 -7.46
C ALA A 37 9.35 1.39 -6.40
N MET A 38 10.63 1.66 -6.66
CA MET A 38 11.49 2.43 -5.76
C MET A 38 11.24 3.94 -5.84
N GLY A 39 10.66 4.42 -6.95
CA GLY A 39 10.32 5.82 -7.16
C GLY A 39 9.11 6.33 -6.37
N LEU A 40 8.36 5.44 -5.69
CA LEU A 40 7.16 5.78 -4.90
C LEU A 40 6.18 6.66 -5.69
N GLY A 41 5.68 7.74 -5.09
CA GLY A 41 4.83 8.74 -5.75
C GLY A 41 5.57 9.70 -6.68
N GLY A 42 6.88 9.52 -6.90
CA GLY A 42 7.72 10.46 -7.65
C GLY A 42 8.32 11.57 -6.77
N SER A 43 9.38 12.20 -7.30
CA SER A 43 10.22 13.17 -6.56
C SER A 43 9.44 14.34 -5.98
N GLU A 44 8.47 14.90 -6.72
CA GLU A 44 7.65 16.02 -6.25
C GLU A 44 6.79 15.64 -5.03
N ASN A 45 6.19 14.44 -5.03
CA ASN A 45 5.39 13.97 -3.90
C ASN A 45 6.26 13.64 -2.68
N ILE A 46 7.45 13.08 -2.89
CA ILE A 46 8.43 12.82 -1.83
C ILE A 46 8.88 14.16 -1.20
N GLN A 47 9.21 15.16 -2.01
CA GLN A 47 9.57 16.50 -1.52
C GLN A 47 8.44 17.13 -0.71
N ARG A 48 7.17 16.99 -1.15
CA ARG A 48 6.01 17.47 -0.38
C ARG A 48 5.86 16.74 0.96
N GLN A 49 6.15 15.45 1.02
CA GLN A 49 6.13 14.67 2.26
C GLN A 49 7.20 15.18 3.23
N HIS A 50 8.43 15.32 2.75
CA HIS A 50 9.55 15.84 3.54
C HIS A 50 9.34 17.29 3.99
N ALA A 51 8.74 18.15 3.16
CA ALA A 51 8.41 19.53 3.53
C ALA A 51 7.42 19.63 4.70
N ARG A 52 6.68 18.55 5.01
CA ARG A 52 5.82 18.43 6.20
C ARG A 52 6.54 17.85 7.41
N GLY A 53 7.85 17.61 7.32
CA GLY A 53 8.63 16.92 8.35
C GLY A 53 8.33 15.43 8.47
N GLN A 54 7.72 14.82 7.44
CA GLN A 54 7.32 13.42 7.46
C GLN A 54 8.26 12.58 6.58
N LEU A 55 8.61 11.39 7.07
CA LEU A 55 9.31 10.38 6.29
C LEU A 55 8.36 9.69 5.28
N THR A 56 8.93 9.16 4.21
CA THR A 56 8.28 8.21 3.28
C THR A 56 8.11 6.83 3.94
N ALA A 57 7.32 5.95 3.32
CA ALA A 57 7.13 4.61 3.86
C ALA A 57 8.43 3.80 3.89
N ARG A 58 9.31 3.96 2.87
CA ARG A 58 10.60 3.29 2.80
C ARG A 58 11.58 3.79 3.86
N GLU A 59 11.69 5.11 4.04
CA GLU A 59 12.55 5.69 5.08
C GLU A 59 12.11 5.25 6.49
N ARG A 60 10.79 5.12 6.73
CA ARG A 60 10.28 4.59 8.00
C ARG A 60 10.63 3.13 8.22
N LEU A 61 10.63 2.32 7.15
CA LEU A 61 11.06 0.93 7.20
C LEU A 61 12.55 0.85 7.53
N ASP A 62 13.38 1.66 6.86
CA ASP A 62 14.83 1.70 7.10
C ASP A 62 15.18 2.11 8.53
N CYS A 63 14.35 2.95 9.18
CA CYS A 63 14.50 3.27 10.60
C CYS A 63 13.96 2.19 11.55
N LEU A 64 13.04 1.34 11.09
CA LEU A 64 12.30 0.40 11.94
C LEU A 64 13.01 -0.95 12.07
N VAL A 65 13.51 -1.49 10.97
CA VAL A 65 14.08 -2.85 10.92
C VAL A 65 15.62 -2.79 10.93
N ASP A 66 16.25 -3.87 11.37
CA ASP A 66 17.70 -4.00 11.36
C ASP A 66 18.25 -3.84 9.93
N GLU A 67 19.41 -3.21 9.81
CA GLU A 67 20.05 -2.93 8.51
C GLU A 67 20.22 -4.21 7.67
N GLY A 68 19.77 -4.15 6.41
CA GLY A 68 19.86 -5.28 5.48
C GLY A 68 18.89 -6.44 5.74
N SER A 69 18.03 -6.36 6.76
CA SER A 69 17.07 -7.42 7.09
C SER A 69 15.80 -7.40 6.24
N TRP A 70 15.47 -6.26 5.63
CA TRP A 70 14.21 -6.06 4.92
C TRP A 70 14.08 -6.95 3.68
N ARG A 71 12.97 -7.69 3.60
CA ARG A 71 12.56 -8.53 2.48
C ARG A 71 11.15 -8.17 2.05
N GLU A 72 11.05 -7.36 1.00
CA GLU A 72 9.77 -6.92 0.45
C GLU A 72 9.08 -8.04 -0.35
N VAL A 73 7.77 -8.19 -0.15
CA VAL A 73 6.91 -9.05 -0.96
C VAL A 73 6.03 -8.20 -1.88
N GLY A 74 5.95 -8.59 -3.15
CA GLY A 74 5.14 -7.88 -4.14
C GLY A 74 5.69 -6.51 -4.52
N LEU A 75 7.02 -6.39 -4.67
CA LEU A 75 7.70 -5.14 -5.06
C LEU A 75 7.10 -4.50 -6.33
N PHE A 76 6.75 -5.30 -7.33
CA PHE A 76 6.25 -4.82 -8.63
C PHE A 76 4.73 -4.67 -8.72
N THR A 77 3.99 -4.83 -7.61
CA THR A 77 2.55 -4.62 -7.62
C THR A 77 2.24 -3.14 -7.90
N GLY A 78 1.32 -2.91 -8.82
CA GLY A 78 0.93 -1.58 -9.24
C GLY A 78 0.21 -1.62 -10.58
N LYS A 79 -0.08 -0.44 -11.13
CA LYS A 79 -0.65 -0.28 -12.47
C LYS A 79 0.48 0.02 -13.43
N MET A 80 0.64 -0.79 -14.47
CA MET A 80 1.67 -0.63 -15.48
C MET A 80 1.06 -0.16 -16.80
N LYS A 81 1.80 0.64 -17.56
CA LYS A 81 1.43 1.13 -18.88
C LYS A 81 2.36 0.51 -19.91
N TYR A 82 1.77 -0.04 -20.96
CA TYR A 82 2.49 -0.63 -22.08
C TYR A 82 2.15 0.14 -23.36
N ASP A 83 3.10 0.18 -24.28
CA ASP A 83 2.85 0.64 -25.65
C ASP A 83 2.13 -0.44 -26.48
N ASP A 84 1.83 -0.12 -27.74
CA ASP A 84 1.16 -1.02 -28.69
C ASP A 84 1.99 -2.26 -29.05
N GLN A 85 3.30 -2.24 -28.74
CA GLN A 85 4.22 -3.36 -28.93
C GLN A 85 4.41 -4.18 -27.65
N HIS A 86 3.58 -3.95 -26.62
CA HIS A 86 3.67 -4.57 -25.31
C HIS A 86 4.96 -4.26 -24.53
N GLY A 87 5.69 -3.20 -24.91
CA GLY A 87 6.82 -2.67 -24.15
C GLY A 87 6.35 -1.87 -22.93
N LEU A 88 6.92 -2.14 -21.76
CA LEU A 88 6.65 -1.35 -20.55
C LEU A 88 7.25 0.05 -20.73
N ILE A 89 6.41 1.09 -20.61
CA ILE A 89 6.83 2.50 -20.79
C ILE A 89 6.78 3.31 -19.50
N ASP A 90 5.83 3.01 -18.60
CA ASP A 90 5.58 3.77 -17.38
C ASP A 90 4.70 2.95 -16.42
N GLY A 91 4.49 3.44 -15.20
CA GLY A 91 3.59 2.83 -14.25
C GLY A 91 3.40 3.65 -12.98
N SER A 92 2.56 3.14 -12.09
CA SER A 92 2.39 3.64 -10.73
C SER A 92 2.48 2.45 -9.79
N PRO A 93 3.36 2.48 -8.78
CA PRO A 93 3.42 1.42 -7.79
C PRO A 93 2.14 1.42 -6.95
N ALA A 94 1.86 0.27 -6.31
CA ALA A 94 0.90 0.23 -5.23
C ALA A 94 1.46 0.98 -4.01
N ASN A 95 0.61 1.70 -3.29
CA ASN A 95 1.03 2.45 -2.11
C ASN A 95 1.32 1.54 -0.89
N ALA A 96 0.82 0.30 -0.89
CA ALA A 96 1.09 -0.66 0.17
C ALA A 96 2.44 -1.35 -0.06
N ILE A 97 3.37 -1.14 0.86
CA ILE A 97 4.64 -1.86 0.98
C ILE A 97 4.47 -2.90 2.08
N ALA A 98 4.87 -4.13 1.82
CA ALA A 98 4.65 -5.24 2.74
C ALA A 98 5.82 -6.21 2.66
N GLY A 99 6.21 -6.81 3.78
CA GLY A 99 7.37 -7.66 3.84
C GLY A 99 7.72 -8.10 5.25
N THR A 100 8.89 -8.70 5.37
CA THR A 100 9.46 -9.13 6.65
C THR A 100 10.80 -8.46 6.86
N GLY A 101 11.19 -8.28 8.12
CA GLY A 101 12.53 -7.87 8.51
C GLY A 101 12.82 -8.40 9.91
N THR A 102 13.88 -7.89 10.54
CA THR A 102 14.18 -8.20 11.94
C THR A 102 14.22 -6.93 12.77
N ILE A 103 13.87 -7.03 14.05
CA ILE A 103 14.11 -5.99 15.07
C ILE A 103 14.84 -6.67 16.21
N GLU A 104 16.05 -6.20 16.52
CA GLU A 104 16.91 -6.87 17.51
C GLU A 104 17.08 -8.36 17.17
N GLN A 105 17.29 -8.67 15.88
CA GLN A 105 17.44 -10.03 15.34
C GLN A 105 16.20 -10.93 15.48
N ARG A 106 15.03 -10.37 15.77
CA ARG A 106 13.76 -11.12 15.85
C ARG A 106 12.86 -10.81 14.66
N ASP A 107 12.33 -11.86 14.04
CA ASP A 107 11.45 -11.74 12.88
C ASP A 107 10.22 -10.87 13.17
N VAL A 108 9.93 -9.96 12.24
CA VAL A 108 8.75 -9.10 12.27
C VAL A 108 8.16 -8.97 10.87
N ALA A 109 6.84 -9.08 10.78
CA ALA A 109 6.09 -8.70 9.61
C ALA A 109 5.81 -7.19 9.64
N VAL A 110 5.93 -6.51 8.51
CA VAL A 110 5.59 -5.08 8.42
C VAL A 110 4.72 -4.82 7.21
N SER A 111 3.68 -4.01 7.41
CA SER A 111 2.95 -3.36 6.33
C SER A 111 3.10 -1.85 6.48
N ALA A 112 3.52 -1.14 5.44
CA ALA A 112 3.67 0.30 5.42
C ALA A 112 2.89 0.90 4.25
N GLU A 113 2.13 1.96 4.52
CA GLU A 113 1.39 2.70 3.50
C GLU A 113 2.17 3.96 3.10
N ASP A 114 2.39 4.13 1.80
CA ASP A 114 3.08 5.30 1.26
C ASP A 114 2.11 6.38 0.80
N PHE A 115 2.07 7.50 1.52
CA PHE A 115 1.18 8.60 1.21
C PHE A 115 1.57 9.39 -0.05
N THR A 116 2.83 9.30 -0.48
CA THR A 116 3.31 9.98 -1.70
C THR A 116 2.62 9.41 -2.94
N VAL A 117 2.24 8.14 -2.91
CA VAL A 117 1.50 7.48 -3.99
C VAL A 117 0.02 7.86 -3.89
N ARG A 118 -0.41 8.79 -4.75
CA ARG A 118 -1.81 9.23 -4.88
C ARG A 118 -2.46 9.67 -3.56
N GLY A 119 -1.69 10.23 -2.63
CA GLY A 119 -2.21 10.68 -1.33
C GLY A 119 -2.74 9.54 -0.45
N GLY A 120 -2.19 8.33 -0.59
CA GLY A 120 -2.66 7.16 0.13
C GLY A 120 -4.12 6.77 -0.18
N SER A 121 -4.65 7.20 -1.33
CA SER A 121 -6.00 6.87 -1.77
C SER A 121 -6.12 5.38 -2.07
N SER A 122 -7.26 4.79 -1.70
CA SER A 122 -7.57 3.38 -1.99
C SER A 122 -7.51 2.99 -3.48
N GLU A 123 -7.50 3.95 -4.42
CA GLU A 123 -7.27 3.68 -5.85
C GLU A 123 -5.84 3.24 -6.17
N SER A 124 -4.89 3.63 -5.32
CA SER A 124 -3.49 3.23 -5.40
C SER A 124 -3.14 2.04 -4.51
N THR A 125 -4.10 1.57 -3.72
CA THR A 125 -3.90 0.45 -2.80
C THR A 125 -4.22 -0.87 -3.45
N SER A 126 -3.34 -1.85 -3.22
CA SER A 126 -3.66 -3.27 -3.43
C SER A 126 -3.88 -3.90 -2.05
N PRO A 127 -5.14 -4.12 -1.64
CA PRO A 127 -5.41 -4.70 -0.34
C PRO A 127 -4.83 -6.09 -0.16
N GLU A 128 -4.64 -6.81 -1.26
CA GLU A 128 -4.03 -8.14 -1.30
C GLU A 128 -2.60 -8.13 -0.72
N LYS A 129 -1.83 -7.04 -0.91
CA LYS A 129 -0.47 -6.94 -0.35
C LYS A 129 -0.45 -6.89 1.16
N TRP A 130 -1.21 -5.97 1.76
CA TRP A 130 -1.21 -5.88 3.21
C TRP A 130 -1.92 -7.10 3.83
N GLN A 131 -2.99 -7.61 3.22
CA GLN A 131 -3.65 -8.85 3.69
C GLN A 131 -2.71 -10.06 3.64
N TYR A 132 -1.91 -10.17 2.57
CA TYR A 132 -0.93 -11.25 2.44
C TYR A 132 0.03 -11.25 3.63
N ILE A 133 0.61 -10.09 3.99
CA ILE A 133 1.56 -10.05 5.10
C ILE A 133 0.89 -10.27 6.46
N GLU A 134 -0.37 -9.87 6.64
CA GLU A 134 -1.12 -10.19 7.88
C GLU A 134 -1.38 -11.70 7.98
N ARG A 135 -1.73 -12.37 6.87
CA ARG A 135 -1.86 -13.83 6.83
C ARG A 135 -0.53 -14.54 7.06
N TYR A 136 0.54 -14.02 6.48
CA TYR A 136 1.90 -14.52 6.70
C TYR A 136 2.28 -14.43 8.18
N ALA A 137 2.04 -13.27 8.82
CA ALA A 137 2.31 -13.07 10.23
C ALA A 137 1.56 -14.08 11.11
N LEU A 138 0.27 -14.30 10.82
CA LEU A 138 -0.55 -15.28 11.52
C LEU A 138 -0.03 -16.72 11.35
N GLU A 139 0.27 -17.12 10.11
CA GLU A 139 0.72 -18.47 9.78
C GLU A 139 2.05 -18.81 10.46
N TYR A 140 3.02 -17.90 10.36
CA TYR A 140 4.37 -18.08 10.91
C TYR A 140 4.49 -17.64 12.38
N ARG A 141 3.39 -17.16 12.97
CA ARG A 141 3.31 -16.66 14.36
C ARG A 141 4.36 -15.59 14.69
N ILE A 142 4.62 -14.68 13.75
CA ILE A 142 5.52 -13.55 13.97
C ILE A 142 4.73 -12.26 14.28
N PRO A 143 5.26 -11.36 15.13
CA PRO A 143 4.65 -10.05 15.37
C PRO A 143 4.46 -9.27 14.06
N ILE A 144 3.44 -8.41 14.03
CA ILE A 144 3.20 -7.51 12.90
C ILE A 144 3.10 -6.05 13.32
N ILE A 145 3.79 -5.19 12.58
CA ILE A 145 3.72 -3.73 12.70
C ILE A 145 3.05 -3.15 11.46
N ARG A 146 2.02 -2.31 11.66
CA ARG A 146 1.33 -1.58 10.60
C ARG A 146 1.71 -0.11 10.68
N LEU A 147 2.41 0.41 9.68
CA LEU A 147 2.63 1.85 9.49
C LEU A 147 1.50 2.37 8.59
N VAL A 148 0.52 3.03 9.20
CA VAL A 148 -0.72 3.41 8.54
C VAL A 148 -0.70 4.90 8.18
N GLU A 149 -0.96 5.18 6.91
CA GLU A 149 -1.10 6.53 6.37
C GLU A 149 -1.92 6.48 5.07
N THR A 150 -3.22 6.74 5.20
CA THR A 150 -4.18 6.66 4.10
C THR A 150 -5.28 7.72 4.22
N ALA A 151 -5.59 8.37 3.10
CA ALA A 151 -6.75 9.25 2.97
C ALA A 151 -8.09 8.48 2.86
N GLY A 152 -8.05 7.15 2.74
CA GLY A 152 -9.22 6.28 2.71
C GLY A 152 -9.85 6.09 1.32
N GLY A 153 -11.18 6.04 1.30
CA GLY A 153 -11.98 5.73 0.11
C GLY A 153 -11.79 6.73 -1.04
N SER A 154 -11.58 6.24 -2.26
CA SER A 154 -11.48 7.08 -3.45
C SER A 154 -12.87 7.42 -4.00
N ILE A 155 -13.18 8.72 -4.09
CA ILE A 155 -14.40 9.21 -4.75
C ILE A 155 -14.40 8.86 -6.25
N ASN A 156 -13.22 8.79 -6.88
CA ASN A 156 -13.11 8.41 -8.29
C ASN A 156 -13.55 6.96 -8.52
N LEU A 157 -13.15 6.04 -7.63
CA LEU A 157 -13.61 4.66 -7.69
C LEU A 157 -15.13 4.55 -7.50
N LEU A 158 -15.72 5.39 -6.63
CA LEU A 158 -17.17 5.43 -6.45
C LEU A 158 -17.89 5.90 -7.72
N LYS A 159 -17.34 6.89 -8.44
CA LYS A 159 -17.91 7.36 -9.72
C LYS A 159 -17.84 6.32 -10.84
N GLN A 160 -16.83 5.45 -10.81
CA GLN A 160 -16.68 4.35 -11.78
C GLN A 160 -17.56 3.14 -11.43
N SER A 161 -18.01 3.04 -10.19
CA SER A 161 -18.91 1.97 -9.73
C SER A 161 -20.36 2.31 -10.02
N SER A 162 -21.12 1.37 -10.57
CA SER A 162 -22.57 1.51 -10.80
C SER A 162 -23.41 1.31 -9.54
N GLY A 163 -22.78 1.09 -8.38
CA GLY A 163 -23.47 0.88 -7.10
C GLY A 163 -22.63 1.22 -5.88
N THR A 164 -23.27 1.20 -4.71
CA THR A 164 -22.63 1.46 -3.42
C THR A 164 -21.62 0.37 -3.09
N LYS A 165 -20.35 0.75 -2.93
CA LYS A 165 -19.31 -0.17 -2.46
C LYS A 165 -19.53 -0.45 -0.98
N ILE A 166 -19.88 -1.69 -0.64
CA ILE A 166 -19.79 -2.19 0.74
C ILE A 166 -18.34 -2.65 0.95
N PRO A 167 -17.55 -1.99 1.81
CA PRO A 167 -16.18 -2.41 2.05
C PRO A 167 -16.17 -3.78 2.75
N GLY A 168 -15.58 -4.78 2.09
CA GLY A 168 -15.39 -6.12 2.62
C GLY A 168 -13.99 -6.62 2.28
N TYR A 169 -13.29 -7.14 3.28
CA TYR A 169 -11.93 -7.66 3.15
C TYR A 169 -11.91 -9.10 3.64
N THR A 170 -12.49 -10.00 2.84
CA THR A 170 -12.63 -11.43 3.19
C THR A 170 -11.29 -12.11 3.44
N GLY A 171 -10.20 -11.59 2.86
CA GLY A 171 -8.84 -12.06 3.08
C GLY A 171 -8.16 -11.52 4.34
N TRP A 172 -8.81 -10.66 5.15
CA TRP A 172 -8.21 -10.10 6.36
C TRP A 172 -8.46 -11.00 7.57
N PRO A 173 -7.44 -11.71 8.11
CA PRO A 173 -7.62 -12.69 9.18
C PRO A 173 -7.71 -12.05 10.57
N LEU A 174 -8.46 -10.95 10.72
CA LEU A 174 -8.37 -10.05 11.87
C LEU A 174 -8.53 -10.77 13.22
N GLY A 175 -9.57 -11.60 13.37
CA GLY A 175 -9.84 -12.31 14.62
C GLY A 175 -8.72 -13.29 14.99
N GLY A 176 -8.23 -14.07 14.01
CA GLY A 176 -7.12 -15.00 14.22
C GLY A 176 -5.81 -14.28 14.53
N LEU A 177 -5.55 -13.16 13.84
CA LEU A 177 -4.36 -12.35 14.02
C LEU A 177 -4.28 -11.77 15.44
N LEU A 178 -5.34 -11.11 15.90
CA LEU A 178 -5.40 -10.56 17.26
C LEU A 178 -5.44 -11.64 18.34
N GLY A 179 -5.91 -12.84 18.03
CA GLY A 179 -5.87 -13.97 18.97
C GLY A 179 -4.52 -14.68 19.08
N THR A 180 -3.57 -14.42 18.17
CA THR A 180 -2.37 -15.28 18.02
C THR A 180 -1.05 -14.53 18.08
N VAL A 181 -0.94 -13.35 17.44
CA VAL A 181 0.34 -12.63 17.33
C VAL A 181 0.24 -11.20 17.86
N PRO A 182 1.33 -10.61 18.39
CA PRO A 182 1.35 -9.19 18.71
C PRO A 182 1.10 -8.35 17.45
N VAL A 183 0.21 -7.36 17.56
CA VAL A 183 -0.18 -6.49 16.46
C VAL A 183 -0.02 -5.05 16.93
N ILE A 184 0.81 -4.28 16.24
CA ILE A 184 1.05 -2.87 16.53
C ILE A 184 0.53 -2.05 15.36
N GLY A 185 -0.36 -1.10 15.62
CA GLY A 185 -0.85 -0.13 14.64
C GLY A 185 -0.25 1.25 14.91
N ILE A 186 0.50 1.80 13.96
CA ILE A 186 1.12 3.12 14.10
C ILE A 186 0.50 4.07 13.08
N ALA A 187 -0.23 5.07 13.55
CA ALA A 187 -0.71 6.17 12.71
C ALA A 187 0.44 7.17 12.51
N MET A 188 0.91 7.30 11.28
CA MET A 188 2.02 8.21 10.92
C MET A 188 1.59 9.41 10.08
N GLY A 189 0.28 9.56 9.88
CA GLY A 189 -0.36 10.67 9.18
C GLY A 189 -1.87 10.56 9.31
N ALA A 190 -2.60 10.96 8.28
CA ALA A 190 -4.03 10.69 8.25
C ALA A 190 -4.30 9.19 8.13
N ALA A 191 -5.15 8.65 8.98
CA ALA A 191 -5.67 7.29 8.95
C ALA A 191 -7.20 7.37 8.93
N ALA A 192 -7.76 7.43 7.72
CA ALA A 192 -9.20 7.62 7.52
C ALA A 192 -9.90 6.30 7.15
N GLY A 193 -11.12 6.10 7.67
CA GLY A 193 -11.96 4.95 7.32
C GLY A 193 -11.28 3.62 7.68
N LEU A 194 -10.98 2.79 6.68
CA LEU A 194 -10.29 1.52 6.93
C LEU A 194 -8.91 1.71 7.57
N GLY A 195 -8.18 2.78 7.23
CA GLY A 195 -6.91 3.09 7.89
C GLY A 195 -7.08 3.23 9.39
N ALA A 196 -8.13 3.94 9.83
CA ALA A 196 -8.46 4.05 11.25
C ALA A 196 -8.73 2.67 11.87
N VAL A 197 -9.53 1.82 11.20
CA VAL A 197 -9.80 0.46 11.65
C VAL A 197 -8.52 -0.36 11.79
N ARG A 198 -7.57 -0.27 10.83
CA ARG A 198 -6.29 -0.98 10.89
C ARG A 198 -5.40 -0.52 12.04
N VAL A 199 -5.46 0.76 12.41
CA VAL A 199 -4.77 1.29 13.60
C VAL A 199 -5.42 0.73 14.85
N VAL A 200 -6.73 0.94 15.04
CA VAL A 200 -7.41 0.58 16.31
C VAL A 200 -7.57 -0.93 16.51
N ALA A 201 -7.60 -1.72 15.44
CA ALA A 201 -7.69 -3.18 15.50
C ALA A 201 -6.30 -3.80 15.72
N SER A 202 -5.62 -3.35 16.78
CA SER A 202 -4.27 -3.73 17.18
C SER A 202 -4.21 -3.91 18.71
N HIS A 203 -3.16 -4.57 19.20
CA HIS A 203 -2.88 -4.66 20.63
C HIS A 203 -2.34 -3.34 21.18
N PHE A 204 -1.53 -2.64 20.37
CA PHE A 204 -1.02 -1.31 20.69
C PHE A 204 -1.23 -0.37 19.51
N SER A 205 -1.92 0.73 19.78
CA SER A 205 -2.05 1.85 18.84
C SER A 205 -1.08 2.96 19.24
N VAL A 206 -0.23 3.38 18.30
CA VAL A 206 0.74 4.47 18.48
C VAL A 206 0.41 5.59 17.50
N MET A 207 0.43 6.83 17.98
CA MET A 207 0.14 8.01 17.17
C MET A 207 1.30 8.98 17.26
N VAL A 208 1.70 9.58 16.12
CA VAL A 208 2.67 10.68 16.10
C VAL A 208 1.93 11.99 16.46
N ALA A 209 2.28 12.59 17.59
CA ALA A 209 1.65 13.81 18.06
C ALA A 209 1.80 14.96 17.07
N GLY A 210 0.72 15.72 16.83
CA GLY A 210 0.70 16.89 15.96
C GLY A 210 0.75 16.61 14.46
N SER A 211 0.97 15.35 14.02
CA SER A 211 1.06 15.00 12.60
C SER A 211 0.25 13.78 12.19
N SER A 212 -0.39 13.08 13.14
CA SER A 212 -1.24 11.92 12.84
C SER A 212 -2.67 12.12 13.31
N TYR A 213 -3.62 11.55 12.56
CA TYR A 213 -5.05 11.73 12.80
C TYR A 213 -5.79 10.43 12.51
N VAL A 214 -6.60 9.96 13.44
CA VAL A 214 -7.40 8.73 13.31
C VAL A 214 -8.88 9.10 13.37
N PHE A 215 -9.63 8.80 12.31
CA PHE A 215 -11.08 9.08 12.26
C PHE A 215 -11.81 8.20 11.24
N ALA A 216 -13.10 7.94 11.48
CA ALA A 216 -13.93 7.17 10.53
C ALA A 216 -14.09 7.91 9.18
N GLY A 217 -14.20 9.23 9.21
CA GLY A 217 -14.22 10.10 8.05
C GLY A 217 -13.62 11.46 8.40
N GLY A 218 -12.87 12.07 7.49
CA GLY A 218 -12.18 13.33 7.77
C GLY A 218 -13.08 14.56 7.75
N PRO A 219 -12.55 15.75 8.09
CA PRO A 219 -13.31 17.00 8.13
C PRO A 219 -14.12 17.31 6.84
N ALA A 220 -13.59 16.89 5.69
CA ALA A 220 -14.22 17.07 4.38
C ALA A 220 -15.59 16.36 4.25
N VAL A 221 -15.86 15.33 5.05
CA VAL A 221 -17.18 14.67 5.09
C VAL A 221 -18.01 15.06 6.32
N VAL A 222 -17.37 15.53 7.39
CA VAL A 222 -18.06 15.99 8.60
C VAL A 222 -18.87 17.26 8.33
N LYS A 223 -18.28 18.26 7.67
CA LYS A 223 -18.97 19.52 7.35
C LYS A 223 -20.25 19.30 6.53
N PRO A 224 -20.22 18.62 5.37
CA PRO A 224 -21.45 18.40 4.60
C PRO A 224 -22.41 17.39 5.24
N GLY A 225 -21.93 16.45 6.06
CA GLY A 225 -22.77 15.41 6.65
C GLY A 225 -23.47 15.81 7.96
N VAL A 226 -22.80 16.60 8.79
CA VAL A 226 -23.24 16.95 10.16
C VAL A 226 -23.38 18.46 10.35
N GLY A 227 -22.87 19.28 9.42
CA GLY A 227 -22.92 20.74 9.53
C GLY A 227 -21.87 21.34 10.48
N GLN A 228 -20.99 20.52 11.05
CA GLN A 228 -19.96 20.96 11.99
C GLN A 228 -18.67 21.31 11.25
N GLU A 229 -18.14 22.51 11.51
CA GLU A 229 -16.78 22.87 11.16
C GLU A 229 -15.85 22.41 12.29
N ILE A 230 -14.91 21.53 11.97
CA ILE A 230 -13.93 20.98 12.89
C ILE A 230 -12.67 20.66 12.09
N ASP A 231 -11.49 20.91 12.66
CA ASP A 231 -10.24 20.59 11.97
C ASP A 231 -9.81 19.13 12.21
N LYS A 232 -8.64 18.73 11.66
CA LYS A 232 -8.16 17.35 11.79
C LYS A 232 -7.69 17.02 13.21
N GLU A 233 -7.07 17.98 13.89
CA GLU A 233 -6.51 17.81 15.23
C GLU A 233 -7.64 17.67 16.25
N GLU A 234 -8.64 18.54 16.17
CA GLU A 234 -9.83 18.51 17.02
C GLU A 234 -10.71 17.28 16.77
N LEU A 235 -10.80 16.82 15.51
CA LEU A 235 -11.63 15.66 15.17
C LEU A 235 -11.01 14.33 15.60
N GLY A 236 -9.70 14.18 15.48
CA GLY A 236 -9.05 12.88 15.68
C GLY A 236 -7.54 12.92 15.85
N GLY A 237 -6.99 14.02 16.34
CA GLY A 237 -5.58 14.13 16.69
C GLY A 237 -5.20 13.26 17.89
N ALA A 238 -3.90 13.10 18.13
CA ALA A 238 -3.38 12.25 19.20
C ALA A 238 -3.92 12.64 20.58
N SER A 239 -4.12 13.95 20.83
CA SER A 239 -4.65 14.47 22.09
C SER A 239 -6.12 14.15 22.35
N VAL A 240 -6.87 13.74 21.32
CA VAL A 240 -8.25 13.27 21.43
C VAL A 240 -8.28 11.80 21.79
N HIS A 241 -7.40 10.99 21.19
CA HIS A 241 -7.36 9.53 21.37
C HIS A 241 -6.60 9.07 22.62
N ALA A 242 -5.64 9.86 23.11
CA ALA A 242 -4.82 9.50 24.27
C ALA A 242 -5.41 9.92 25.63
N ARG A 243 -6.68 10.34 25.67
CA ARG A 243 -7.38 10.75 26.89
C ARG A 243 -7.92 9.57 27.69
#